data_AF-A0A7Z2ZJV5-F1
#
_entry.id   AF-A0A7Z2ZJV5-F1
#
_cell.length_a   1.000
_cell.length_b   1.000
_cell.length_c   1.000
_cell.angle_alpha   90.00
_cell.angle_beta   90.00
_cell.angle_gamma   90.00
#
_symmetry.space_group_name_H-M   'P 1'
#
loop_
_entity.id
_entity.type
_entity.pdbx_description
1 polymer ?
#
loop_
_entity_poly.entity_id
_entity_poly.type
_entity_poly.pdbx_seq_one_letter_code
_entity_poly.pdbx_strand_id
1 'polypeptide(L)'
;MKNKKRRTRVMYGADYNPEQWPIEIIERDMVLMKEIGVNAVTLNVFGWGMIQPSEDTYDFAKLDYVFDSLERNGIDVVLATPTAAPPSWMFGKNPTMLKVNENGQRVAHWSRQAYCPNHPLYRKEIRKIARTLAEQYGNRSNLMMWHVNNECILHCYCDYCAEAFRTWLRNKYGTLERLNECWQLRQWSLFKSDWDQIMPPLGE
;
A
#
# COMPACT_ATOMS: atom_id res chain seq x y z
N MET A 1 25.92 8.51 2.84
CA MET A 1 24.81 8.96 1.96
C MET A 1 25.34 10.09 1.09
N LYS A 2 25.41 9.94 -0.23
CA LYS A 2 25.84 11.03 -1.13
C LYS A 2 24.81 12.16 -1.05
N ASN A 3 25.27 13.42 -0.96
CA ASN A 3 24.41 14.61 -1.00
C ASN A 3 23.56 14.60 -2.28
N LYS A 4 22.28 14.22 -2.19
CA LYS A 4 21.34 14.38 -3.30
C LYS A 4 21.24 15.87 -3.60
N LYS A 5 21.57 16.28 -4.84
CA LYS A 5 21.46 17.68 -5.27
C LYS A 5 20.05 18.17 -4.98
N ARG A 6 19.94 19.28 -4.24
CA ARG A 6 18.67 19.96 -3.99
C ARG A 6 18.14 20.46 -5.34
N ARG A 7 17.05 19.88 -5.82
CA ARG A 7 16.38 20.34 -7.06
C ARG A 7 15.63 21.63 -6.73
N THR A 8 15.89 22.68 -7.50
CA THR A 8 15.34 24.03 -7.28
C THR A 8 14.09 24.32 -8.14
N ARG A 9 13.66 23.35 -8.95
CA ARG A 9 12.48 23.45 -9.82
C ARG A 9 11.24 22.86 -9.15
N VAL A 10 10.07 23.45 -9.42
CA VAL A 10 8.76 22.87 -9.06
C VAL A 10 8.58 21.55 -9.80
N MET A 11 8.13 20.51 -9.10
CA MET A 11 7.83 19.22 -9.71
C MET A 11 6.56 19.33 -10.56
N TYR A 12 6.65 18.90 -11.82
CA TYR A 12 5.54 18.91 -12.77
C TYR A 12 5.50 17.57 -13.51
N GLY A 13 4.33 16.93 -13.47
CA GLY A 13 4.07 15.65 -14.11
C GLY A 13 2.85 14.97 -13.51
N ALA A 14 2.83 13.64 -13.53
CA ALA A 14 1.68 12.83 -13.15
C ALA A 14 2.08 11.44 -12.67
N ASP A 15 1.10 10.69 -12.18
CA ASP A 15 1.20 9.24 -12.09
C ASP A 15 1.41 8.65 -13.49
N TYR A 16 2.45 7.83 -13.62
CA TYR A 16 2.84 7.20 -14.87
C TYR A 16 2.87 5.68 -14.69
N ASN A 17 2.09 4.98 -15.53
CA ASN A 17 1.80 3.56 -15.41
C ASN A 17 2.32 2.79 -16.64
N PRO A 18 3.64 2.76 -16.86
CA PRO A 18 4.26 2.15 -18.05
C PRO A 18 4.04 0.63 -18.13
N GLU A 19 3.72 -0.02 -17.01
CA GLU A 19 3.41 -1.45 -16.97
C GLU A 19 2.25 -1.83 -17.91
N GLN A 20 1.33 -0.88 -18.16
CA GLN A 20 0.13 -1.06 -18.99
C GLN A 20 0.38 -0.96 -20.50
N TRP A 21 1.57 -0.48 -20.91
CA TRP A 21 1.86 -0.13 -22.30
C TRP A 21 3.13 -0.84 -22.81
N PRO A 22 3.24 -1.09 -24.13
CA PRO A 22 4.46 -1.65 -24.70
C PRO A 22 5.57 -0.59 -24.77
N ILE A 23 6.80 -1.02 -25.04
CA ILE A 23 8.01 -0.16 -24.95
C ILE A 23 7.95 1.03 -25.91
N GLU A 24 7.37 0.85 -27.09
CA GLU A 24 7.25 1.89 -28.12
C GLU A 24 6.40 3.07 -27.64
N ILE A 25 5.38 2.81 -26.81
CA ILE A 25 4.58 3.86 -26.19
C ILE A 25 5.39 4.57 -25.10
N ILE A 26 6.16 3.83 -24.30
CA ILE A 26 7.03 4.40 -23.27
C ILE A 26 8.07 5.35 -23.91
N GLU A 27 8.66 4.97 -25.03
CA GLU A 27 9.61 5.82 -25.76
C GLU A 27 8.94 7.09 -26.29
N ARG A 28 7.72 6.98 -26.82
CA ARG A 28 6.93 8.13 -27.26
C ARG A 28 6.56 9.05 -26.10
N ASP A 29 6.21 8.50 -24.95
CA ASP A 29 5.90 9.27 -23.75
C ASP A 29 7.09 10.13 -23.31
N MET A 30 8.33 9.63 -23.44
CA MET A 30 9.53 10.43 -23.12
C MET A 30 9.65 11.68 -24.00
N VAL A 31 9.29 11.57 -25.29
CA VAL A 31 9.29 12.70 -26.23
C VAL A 31 8.23 13.72 -25.81
N LEU A 32 7.00 13.27 -25.59
CA LEU A 32 5.88 14.15 -25.22
C LEU A 32 6.10 14.81 -23.85
N MET A 33 6.60 14.06 -22.86
CA MET A 33 6.94 14.57 -21.54
C MET A 33 7.97 15.70 -21.63
N LYS A 34 8.99 15.56 -22.48
CA LYS A 34 9.97 16.63 -22.73
C LYS A 34 9.35 17.85 -23.38
N GLU A 35 8.51 17.67 -24.41
CA GLU A 35 7.85 18.76 -25.13
C GLU A 35 7.00 19.64 -24.20
N ILE A 36 6.29 19.03 -23.24
CA ILE A 36 5.42 19.75 -22.30
C ILE A 36 6.14 20.11 -20.98
N GLY A 37 7.43 19.78 -20.84
CA GLY A 37 8.23 20.14 -19.67
C GLY A 37 7.97 19.30 -18.41
N VAL A 38 7.43 18.08 -18.53
CA VAL A 38 7.37 17.12 -17.42
C VAL A 38 8.77 16.86 -16.90
N ASN A 39 8.90 16.88 -15.58
CA ASN A 39 10.19 16.85 -14.91
C ASN A 39 10.25 15.90 -13.71
N ALA A 40 9.11 15.34 -13.31
CA ALA A 40 9.00 14.25 -12.34
C ALA A 40 7.73 13.41 -12.62
N VAL A 41 7.77 12.10 -12.38
CA VAL A 41 6.60 11.22 -12.47
C VAL A 41 6.50 10.27 -11.27
N THR A 42 5.29 9.85 -10.92
CA THR A 42 5.07 8.80 -9.91
C THR A 42 5.00 7.44 -10.59
N LEU A 43 5.89 6.51 -10.22
CA LEU A 43 5.92 5.16 -10.78
C LEU A 43 5.43 4.13 -9.78
N ASN A 44 4.96 2.99 -10.30
CA ASN A 44 4.79 1.75 -9.55
C ASN A 44 3.77 1.87 -8.41
N VAL A 45 2.71 2.67 -8.58
CA VAL A 45 1.64 2.79 -7.58
C VAL A 45 0.87 1.47 -7.44
N PHE A 46 0.66 0.78 -8.56
CA PHE A 46 -0.05 -0.50 -8.64
C PHE A 46 0.77 -1.63 -9.29
N GLY A 47 2.07 -1.42 -9.50
CA GLY A 47 2.94 -2.35 -10.24
C GLY A 47 3.44 -3.58 -9.46
N TRP A 48 2.83 -3.96 -8.34
CA TRP A 48 3.32 -5.09 -7.52
C TRP A 48 3.34 -6.39 -8.32
N GLY A 49 2.24 -6.71 -9.01
CA GLY A 49 2.15 -7.92 -9.82
C GLY A 49 3.12 -7.95 -11.00
N MET A 50 3.55 -6.79 -11.51
CA MET A 50 4.60 -6.71 -12.52
C MET A 50 5.95 -7.11 -11.93
N ILE A 51 6.32 -6.54 -10.78
CA ILE A 51 7.66 -6.74 -10.20
C ILE A 51 7.81 -8.02 -9.38
N GLN A 52 6.70 -8.62 -8.94
CA GLN A 52 6.66 -9.87 -8.18
C GLN A 52 5.49 -10.74 -8.69
N PRO A 53 5.63 -11.36 -9.87
CA PRO A 53 4.55 -12.12 -10.52
C PRO A 53 4.18 -13.41 -9.75
N SER A 54 5.08 -13.92 -8.92
CA SER A 54 4.85 -15.06 -8.02
C SER A 54 5.56 -14.81 -6.68
N GLU A 55 5.30 -15.64 -5.67
CA GLU A 55 5.81 -15.44 -4.30
C GLU A 55 7.34 -15.27 -4.22
N ASP A 56 8.06 -16.07 -4.99
CA ASP A 56 9.52 -16.18 -4.92
C ASP A 56 10.23 -15.63 -6.16
N THR A 57 9.50 -15.07 -7.12
CA THR A 57 10.07 -14.51 -8.36
C THR A 57 9.91 -13.00 -8.38
N TYR A 58 10.99 -12.31 -8.72
CA TYR A 58 11.00 -10.87 -9.00
C TYR A 58 11.46 -10.62 -10.43
N ASP A 59 10.80 -9.69 -11.11
CA ASP A 59 11.19 -9.22 -12.44
C ASP A 59 11.20 -7.68 -12.46
N PHE A 60 12.40 -7.11 -12.50
CA PHE A 60 12.60 -5.66 -12.51
C PHE A 60 12.85 -5.10 -13.92
N ALA A 61 12.96 -5.94 -14.95
CA ALA A 61 13.49 -5.53 -16.25
C ALA A 61 12.74 -4.34 -16.87
N LYS A 62 11.40 -4.37 -16.82
CA LYS A 62 10.58 -3.28 -17.36
C LYS A 62 10.69 -2.01 -16.51
N LEU A 63 10.71 -2.12 -15.19
CA LEU A 63 10.84 -0.98 -14.30
C LEU A 63 12.23 -0.34 -14.39
N ASP A 64 13.28 -1.16 -14.57
CA ASP A 64 14.65 -0.71 -14.80
C ASP A 64 14.78 0.08 -16.09
N TYR A 65 14.21 -0.45 -17.19
CA TYR A 65 14.16 0.24 -18.47
C TYR A 65 13.50 1.62 -18.36
N VAL A 66 12.36 1.71 -17.66
CA VAL A 66 11.66 2.98 -17.46
C VAL A 66 12.49 3.95 -16.62
N PHE A 67 13.10 3.48 -15.53
CA PHE A 67 13.98 4.30 -14.69
C PHE A 67 15.14 4.89 -15.50
N ASP A 68 15.79 4.07 -16.33
CA ASP A 68 16.89 4.49 -17.20
C ASP A 68 16.43 5.51 -18.24
N SER A 69 15.27 5.27 -18.86
CA SER A 69 14.68 6.18 -19.83
C SER A 69 14.35 7.53 -19.21
N LEU A 70 13.74 7.56 -18.03
CA LEU A 70 13.47 8.80 -17.31
C LEU A 70 14.77 9.54 -16.93
N GLU A 71 15.78 8.81 -16.46
CA GLU A 71 17.09 9.36 -16.11
C GLU A 71 17.77 10.03 -17.33
N ARG A 72 17.82 9.33 -18.48
CA ARG A 72 18.34 9.86 -19.76
C ARG A 72 17.58 11.11 -20.24
N ASN A 73 16.29 11.20 -19.91
CA ASN A 73 15.44 12.32 -20.29
C ASN A 73 15.40 13.43 -19.24
N GLY A 74 16.14 13.31 -18.13
CA GLY A 74 16.21 14.33 -17.08
C GLY A 74 14.94 14.44 -16.23
N ILE A 75 14.14 13.38 -16.20
CA ILE A 75 12.87 13.28 -15.47
C ILE A 75 13.12 12.51 -14.16
N ASP A 76 12.71 13.11 -13.05
CA ASP A 76 12.83 12.52 -11.72
C ASP A 76 11.73 11.49 -11.44
N VAL A 77 11.98 10.60 -10.50
CA VAL A 77 11.04 9.55 -10.09
C VAL A 77 10.59 9.75 -8.65
N VAL A 78 9.28 9.74 -8.47
CA VAL A 78 8.63 9.45 -7.20
C VAL A 78 8.27 7.96 -7.22
N LEU A 79 9.01 7.12 -6.51
CA LEU A 79 8.81 5.67 -6.57
C LEU A 79 7.81 5.24 -5.51
N ALA A 80 6.68 4.67 -5.93
CA ALA A 80 5.72 4.13 -5.00
C ALA A 80 6.10 2.72 -4.52
N THR A 81 5.76 2.45 -3.26
CA THR A 81 5.61 1.07 -2.79
C THR A 81 4.24 0.57 -3.27
N PRO A 82 4.14 -0.48 -4.10
CA PRO A 82 2.91 -0.81 -4.82
C PRO A 82 1.86 -1.52 -3.94
N THR A 83 1.87 -1.24 -2.64
CA THR A 83 1.12 -1.96 -1.62
C THR A 83 -0.37 -1.67 -1.64
N ALA A 84 -0.82 -0.69 -2.43
CA ALA A 84 -2.24 -0.37 -2.58
C ALA A 84 -3.04 -1.45 -3.34
N ALA A 85 -2.39 -2.22 -4.21
CA ALA A 85 -3.00 -3.33 -4.95
C ALA A 85 -2.07 -4.56 -4.95
N PRO A 86 -2.23 -5.49 -3.99
CA PRO A 86 -1.45 -6.71 -3.95
C PRO A 86 -1.77 -7.65 -5.12
N PRO A 87 -0.80 -8.48 -5.54
CA PRO A 87 -0.99 -9.41 -6.66
C PRO A 87 -1.91 -10.57 -6.31
N SER A 88 -2.59 -11.12 -7.33
CA SER A 88 -3.61 -12.17 -7.15
C SER A 88 -3.07 -13.45 -6.50
N TRP A 89 -1.80 -13.82 -6.76
CA TRP A 89 -1.19 -15.02 -6.17
C TRP A 89 -1.20 -14.97 -4.63
N MET A 90 -1.12 -13.77 -4.05
CA MET A 90 -1.09 -13.59 -2.59
C MET A 90 -2.43 -13.97 -1.97
N PHE A 91 -3.54 -13.54 -2.57
CA PHE A 91 -4.88 -13.89 -2.12
C PHE A 91 -5.29 -15.31 -2.52
N GLY A 92 -4.80 -15.82 -3.65
CA GLY A 92 -4.95 -17.23 -4.01
C GLY A 92 -4.28 -18.17 -3.00
N LYS A 93 -3.09 -17.81 -2.52
CA LYS A 93 -2.37 -18.55 -1.49
C LYS A 93 -3.00 -18.42 -0.11
N ASN A 94 -3.43 -17.20 0.26
CA ASN A 94 -4.08 -16.97 1.55
C ASN A 94 -5.23 -15.96 1.43
N PRO A 95 -6.47 -16.44 1.24
CA PRO A 95 -7.65 -15.60 1.18
C PRO A 95 -7.94 -14.83 2.47
N THR A 96 -7.37 -15.25 3.62
CA THR A 96 -7.58 -14.56 4.89
C THR A 96 -6.95 -13.16 4.94
N MET A 97 -6.02 -12.86 4.00
CA MET A 97 -5.46 -11.52 3.80
C MET A 97 -6.48 -10.52 3.24
N LEU A 98 -7.58 -10.99 2.62
CA LEU A 98 -8.65 -10.11 2.16
C LEU A 98 -9.37 -9.47 3.36
N LYS A 99 -9.79 -8.22 3.21
CA LYS A 99 -10.59 -7.54 4.23
C LYS A 99 -11.99 -8.13 4.32
N VAL A 100 -12.59 -7.95 5.49
CA VAL A 100 -14.00 -8.22 5.74
C VAL A 100 -14.70 -6.87 5.83
N ASN A 101 -15.81 -6.70 5.11
CA ASN A 101 -16.62 -5.48 5.12
C ASN A 101 -17.48 -5.41 6.40
N GLU A 102 -18.24 -4.33 6.55
CA GLU A 102 -19.09 -4.10 7.73
C GLU A 102 -20.21 -5.14 7.90
N ASN A 103 -20.64 -5.78 6.81
CA ASN A 103 -21.65 -6.85 6.84
C ASN A 103 -21.05 -8.22 7.20
N GLY A 104 -19.79 -8.26 7.67
CA GLY A 104 -19.10 -9.51 7.99
C GLY A 104 -18.69 -10.34 6.77
N GLN A 105 -18.77 -9.79 5.55
CA GLN A 105 -18.45 -10.50 4.32
C GLN A 105 -17.01 -10.25 3.88
N ARG A 106 -16.30 -11.32 3.54
CA ARG A 106 -14.97 -11.22 2.92
C ARG A 106 -15.12 -10.67 1.50
N VAL A 107 -14.39 -9.60 1.19
CA VAL A 107 -14.45 -8.99 -0.14
C VAL A 107 -13.75 -9.88 -1.17
N ALA A 108 -14.21 -9.84 -2.43
CA ALA A 108 -13.51 -10.47 -3.54
C ALA A 108 -12.27 -9.66 -3.96
N HIS A 109 -11.26 -10.34 -4.48
CA HIS A 109 -10.12 -9.69 -5.12
C HIS A 109 -10.50 -9.24 -6.53
N TRP A 110 -11.03 -8.03 -6.64
CA TRP A 110 -11.45 -7.43 -7.92
C TRP A 110 -10.88 -6.04 -8.17
N SER A 111 -10.77 -5.23 -7.12
CA SER A 111 -10.26 -3.85 -7.18
C SER A 111 -8.98 -3.70 -6.35
N ARG A 112 -8.61 -2.46 -6.03
CA ARG A 112 -7.52 -2.11 -5.12
C ARG A 112 -7.97 -2.16 -3.67
N GLN A 113 -7.02 -2.11 -2.73
CA GLN A 113 -7.30 -1.93 -1.30
C GLN A 113 -8.22 -3.00 -0.69
N ALA A 114 -8.13 -4.22 -1.21
CA ALA A 114 -8.91 -5.38 -0.76
C ALA A 114 -8.27 -6.12 0.42
N TYR A 115 -7.15 -5.64 0.97
CA TYR A 115 -6.37 -6.31 2.01
C TYR A 115 -6.73 -5.87 3.43
N CYS A 116 -6.46 -6.74 4.41
CA CYS A 116 -6.52 -6.42 5.83
C CYS A 116 -5.21 -5.76 6.31
N PRO A 117 -5.27 -4.53 6.89
CA PRO A 117 -4.06 -3.81 7.33
C PRO A 117 -3.39 -4.42 8.59
N ASN A 118 -4.11 -5.25 9.33
CA ASN A 118 -3.63 -5.92 10.54
C ASN A 118 -3.22 -7.38 10.31
N HIS A 119 -3.36 -7.91 9.09
CA HIS A 119 -3.00 -9.30 8.82
C HIS A 119 -1.47 -9.49 8.89
N PRO A 120 -0.94 -10.40 9.73
CA PRO A 120 0.50 -10.48 10.01
C PRO A 120 1.33 -10.86 8.77
N LEU A 121 0.87 -11.82 7.97
CA LEU A 121 1.55 -12.21 6.74
C LEU A 121 1.54 -11.08 5.70
N TYR A 122 0.39 -10.43 5.47
CA TYR A 122 0.34 -9.27 4.59
C TYR A 122 1.30 -8.15 5.04
N ARG A 123 1.35 -7.86 6.36
CA ARG A 123 2.32 -6.92 6.93
C ARG A 123 3.78 -7.34 6.76
N LYS A 124 4.06 -8.63 6.64
CA LYS A 124 5.41 -9.14 6.32
C LYS A 124 5.72 -8.85 4.85
N GLU A 125 4.79 -9.13 3.94
CA GLU A 125 4.97 -8.93 2.50
C GLU A 125 5.11 -7.45 2.12
N ILE A 126 4.33 -6.54 2.72
CA ILE A 126 4.49 -5.08 2.47
C ILE A 126 5.89 -4.59 2.88
N ARG A 127 6.46 -5.15 3.95
CA ARG A 127 7.82 -4.77 4.41
C ARG A 127 8.88 -5.39 3.51
N LYS A 128 8.66 -6.62 3.04
CA LYS A 128 9.54 -7.30 2.09
C LYS A 128 9.63 -6.49 0.80
N ILE A 129 8.50 -6.17 0.17
CA ILE A 129 8.50 -5.43 -1.10
C ILE A 129 9.08 -4.02 -0.96
N ALA A 130 8.77 -3.31 0.14
CA ALA A 130 9.34 -1.98 0.38
C ALA A 130 10.87 -2.04 0.55
N ARG A 131 11.38 -3.05 1.28
CA ARG A 131 12.82 -3.30 1.42
C ARG A 131 13.47 -3.62 0.08
N THR A 132 12.90 -4.54 -0.68
CA THR A 132 13.43 -4.95 -1.99
C THR A 132 13.52 -3.75 -2.93
N LEU A 133 12.49 -2.91 -3.01
CA LEU A 133 12.53 -1.68 -3.82
C LEU A 133 13.59 -0.70 -3.32
N ALA A 134 13.75 -0.54 -2.00
CA ALA A 134 14.77 0.33 -1.43
C ALA A 134 16.19 -0.16 -1.74
N GLU A 135 16.42 -1.48 -1.73
CA GLU A 135 17.70 -2.10 -2.10
C GLU A 135 18.00 -1.93 -3.60
N GLN A 136 17.00 -2.13 -4.47
CA GLN A 136 17.15 -2.00 -5.92
C GLN A 136 17.32 -0.54 -6.39
N TYR A 137 16.45 0.36 -5.91
CA TYR A 137 16.33 1.72 -6.46
C TYR A 137 16.82 2.83 -5.53
N GLY A 138 17.09 2.54 -4.25
CA GLY A 138 17.39 3.57 -3.24
C GLY A 138 18.60 4.45 -3.56
N ASN A 139 19.55 3.93 -4.35
CA ASN A 139 20.76 4.62 -4.79
C ASN A 139 20.65 5.27 -6.19
N ARG A 140 19.51 5.14 -6.89
CA ARG A 140 19.29 5.78 -8.20
C ARG A 140 19.36 7.30 -8.08
N SER A 141 20.02 7.94 -9.04
CA SER A 141 20.27 9.38 -8.99
C SER A 141 18.99 10.20 -9.22
N ASN A 142 18.08 9.68 -10.06
CA ASN A 142 16.79 10.28 -10.37
C ASN A 142 15.67 9.88 -9.39
N LEU A 143 15.91 9.00 -8.40
CA LEU A 143 14.93 8.76 -7.33
C LEU A 143 14.88 9.97 -6.40
N MET A 144 13.76 10.70 -6.42
CA MET A 144 13.54 11.87 -5.58
C MET A 144 12.85 11.49 -4.27
N MET A 145 11.68 10.86 -4.37
CA MET A 145 10.79 10.64 -3.22
C MET A 145 10.24 9.22 -3.23
N TRP A 146 9.86 8.75 -2.04
CA TRP A 146 9.07 7.52 -1.87
C TRP A 146 7.59 7.86 -1.70
N HIS A 147 6.73 7.20 -2.47
CA HIS A 147 5.28 7.29 -2.34
C HIS A 147 4.75 6.02 -1.65
N VAL A 148 4.47 6.12 -0.36
CA VAL A 148 4.07 4.94 0.43
C VAL A 148 2.59 4.63 0.19
N ASN A 149 2.30 3.39 -0.21
CA ASN A 149 0.96 2.92 -0.55
C ASN A 149 0.28 3.82 -1.61
N ASN A 150 -1.04 4.00 -1.52
CA ASN A 150 -1.84 4.98 -2.22
C ASN A 150 -3.17 5.18 -1.48
N GLU A 151 -3.53 6.41 -1.12
CA GLU A 151 -4.85 6.79 -0.57
C GLU A 151 -5.40 5.87 0.53
N CYS A 152 -4.66 5.67 1.64
CA CYS A 152 -5.03 4.73 2.70
C CYS A 152 -6.42 4.99 3.33
N ILE A 153 -7.47 4.41 2.74
CA ILE A 153 -8.86 4.48 3.22
C ILE A 153 -9.35 3.04 3.38
N LEU A 154 -9.16 2.47 4.57
CA LEU A 154 -9.33 1.05 4.82
C LEU A 154 -10.09 0.80 6.11
N HIS A 155 -11.28 0.22 5.99
CA HIS A 155 -12.00 -0.42 7.07
C HIS A 155 -11.99 -1.94 6.86
N CYS A 156 -11.77 -2.68 7.94
CA CYS A 156 -11.76 -4.13 7.93
C CYS A 156 -12.28 -4.63 9.27
N TYR A 157 -13.20 -5.59 9.23
CA TYR A 157 -13.91 -6.10 10.40
C TYR A 157 -13.56 -7.57 10.71
N CYS A 158 -12.44 -8.08 10.18
CA CYS A 158 -12.01 -9.46 10.43
C CYS A 158 -11.37 -9.62 11.83
N ASP A 159 -11.16 -10.86 12.26
CA ASP A 159 -10.63 -11.20 13.59
C ASP A 159 -9.27 -10.57 13.90
N TYR A 160 -8.40 -10.41 12.89
CA TYR A 160 -7.12 -9.69 13.06
C TYR A 160 -7.34 -8.22 13.42
N CYS A 161 -8.35 -7.57 12.83
CA CYS A 161 -8.71 -6.20 13.18
C CYS A 161 -9.47 -6.15 14.50
N ALA A 162 -10.27 -7.16 14.84
CA ALA A 162 -10.90 -7.27 16.15
C ALA A 162 -9.86 -7.36 17.28
N GLU A 163 -8.82 -8.17 17.13
CA GLU A 163 -7.72 -8.25 18.11
C GLU A 163 -6.93 -6.94 18.20
N ALA A 164 -6.61 -6.32 17.06
CA ALA A 164 -5.93 -5.03 17.04
C ALA A 164 -6.77 -3.93 17.71
N PHE A 165 -8.09 -3.96 17.50
CA PHE A 165 -9.03 -3.05 18.14
C PHE A 165 -9.08 -3.27 19.65
N ARG A 166 -9.21 -4.53 20.11
CA ARG A 166 -9.14 -4.88 21.55
C ARG A 166 -7.83 -4.41 22.18
N THR A 167 -6.70 -4.58 21.49
CA THR A 167 -5.40 -4.06 21.93
C THR A 167 -5.38 -2.53 22.06
N TRP A 168 -5.93 -1.82 21.06
CA TRP A 168 -6.04 -0.37 21.13
C TRP A 168 -6.95 0.09 22.28
N LEU A 169 -8.06 -0.60 22.52
CA LEU A 169 -8.99 -0.29 23.61
C LEU A 169 -8.34 -0.51 24.98
N ARG A 170 -7.59 -1.60 25.17
CA ARG A 170 -6.78 -1.84 26.36
C ARG A 170 -5.83 -0.67 26.62
N ASN A 171 -5.13 -0.20 25.60
CA ASN A 171 -4.22 0.94 25.74
C ASN A 171 -4.93 2.27 26.04
N LYS A 172 -6.13 2.47 25.47
CA LYS A 172 -6.90 3.70 25.63
C LYS A 172 -7.60 3.81 26.99
N TYR A 173 -8.24 2.73 27.43
CA TYR A 173 -9.09 2.73 28.64
C TYR A 173 -8.40 2.09 29.84
N GLY A 174 -7.41 1.22 29.64
CA GLY A 174 -6.71 0.51 30.71
C GLY A 174 -7.51 -0.66 31.28
N THR A 175 -8.78 -0.45 31.66
CA THR A 175 -9.64 -1.48 32.27
C THR A 175 -11.01 -1.59 31.59
N LEU A 176 -11.67 -2.73 31.78
CA LEU A 176 -13.02 -2.96 31.27
C LEU A 176 -14.05 -2.10 32.01
N GLU A 177 -13.85 -1.83 33.30
CA GLU A 177 -14.76 -0.97 34.08
C GLU A 177 -14.85 0.41 33.46
N ARG A 178 -13.70 1.03 33.15
CA ARG A 178 -13.65 2.35 32.51
C ARG A 178 -14.25 2.31 31.10
N LEU A 179 -13.99 1.27 30.31
CA LEU A 179 -14.60 1.13 28.98
C LEU A 179 -16.13 1.04 29.08
N ASN A 180 -16.64 0.17 29.96
CA ASN A 180 -18.08 -0.02 30.17
C ASN A 180 -18.76 1.27 30.63
N GLU A 181 -18.12 2.04 31.51
CA GLU A 181 -18.61 3.35 31.95
C GLU A 181 -18.64 4.37 30.80
N CYS A 182 -17.52 4.52 30.06
CA CYS A 182 -17.43 5.48 28.95
C CYS A 182 -18.41 5.16 27.81
N TRP A 183 -18.70 3.89 27.56
CA TRP A 183 -19.62 3.44 26.50
C TRP A 183 -21.05 3.20 27.00
N GLN A 184 -21.31 3.40 28.30
CA GLN A 184 -22.60 3.17 28.93
C GLN A 184 -23.18 1.76 28.67
N LEU A 185 -22.32 0.74 28.63
CA LEU A 185 -22.69 -0.62 28.21
C LEU A 185 -23.62 -1.36 29.17
N ARG A 186 -23.95 -0.80 30.33
CA ARG A 186 -25.05 -1.34 31.15
C ARG A 186 -26.39 -1.21 30.43
N GLN A 187 -26.54 -0.22 29.56
CA GLN A 187 -27.69 -0.09 28.69
C GLN A 187 -27.83 -1.34 27.82
N TRP A 188 -29.06 -1.86 27.72
CA TRP A 188 -29.39 -3.07 26.97
C TRP A 188 -28.55 -4.31 27.32
N SER A 189 -28.04 -4.40 28.56
CA SER A 189 -27.27 -5.54 29.05
C SER A 189 -26.01 -5.85 28.22
N LEU A 190 -25.36 -4.81 27.67
CA LEU A 190 -24.16 -4.94 26.83
C LEU A 190 -22.83 -4.97 27.61
N PHE A 191 -22.88 -5.06 28.95
CA PHE A 191 -21.71 -5.01 29.83
C PHE A 191 -20.68 -6.08 29.43
N LYS A 192 -19.41 -5.68 29.35
CA LYS A 192 -18.29 -6.55 28.98
C LYS A 192 -17.54 -6.99 30.22
N SER A 193 -17.57 -8.28 30.51
CA SER A 193 -16.78 -8.91 31.57
C SER A 193 -15.43 -9.42 31.08
N ASP A 194 -15.24 -9.52 29.76
CA ASP A 194 -13.99 -9.92 29.13
C ASP A 194 -13.73 -9.08 27.87
N TRP A 195 -12.46 -8.87 27.52
CA TRP A 195 -12.07 -8.13 26.33
C TRP A 195 -12.52 -8.84 25.05
N ASP A 196 -12.53 -10.17 25.02
CA ASP A 196 -12.89 -10.99 23.86
C ASP A 196 -14.37 -10.87 23.48
N GLN A 197 -15.20 -10.32 24.38
CA GLN A 197 -16.60 -10.00 24.11
C GLN A 197 -16.79 -8.71 23.29
N ILE A 198 -15.70 -8.01 22.96
CA ILE A 198 -15.71 -6.77 22.18
C ILE A 198 -15.37 -7.09 20.72
N MET A 199 -16.33 -6.79 19.85
CA MET A 199 -16.19 -6.86 18.41
C MET A 199 -16.13 -5.46 17.80
N PRO A 200 -15.50 -5.27 16.63
CA PRO A 200 -15.72 -4.10 15.80
C PRO A 200 -17.21 -3.89 15.52
N PRO A 201 -17.68 -2.65 15.33
CA PRO A 201 -19.09 -2.39 15.03
C PRO A 201 -19.42 -2.94 13.63
N LEU A 202 -20.04 -4.11 13.57
CA LEU A 202 -20.58 -4.67 12.33
C LEU A 202 -21.90 -3.97 12.00
N GLY A 203 -22.22 -3.89 10.71
CA GLY A 203 -23.53 -3.48 10.23
C GLY A 203 -24.61 -4.50 10.62
N GLU A 204 -25.86 -4.05 10.63
CA GLU A 204 -27.04 -4.91 10.74
C GLU A 204 -27.24 -5.80 9.50
#